data_AF-A0A2E4LFS4-F1
#
_entry.id   AF-A0A2E4LFS4-F1
#
_cell.length_a   1.000
_cell.length_b   1.000
_cell.length_c   1.000
_cell.angle_alpha   90.00
_cell.angle_beta   90.00
_cell.angle_gamma   90.00
#
_symmetry.space_group_name_H-M   'P 1'
#
loop_
_entity.id
_entity.type
_entity.pdbx_description
1 polymer ?
#
loop_
_entity_poly.entity_id
_entity_poly.type
_entity_poly.pdbx_seq_one_letter_code
_entity_poly.pdbx_strand_id
1 'polypeptide(L)'
;MNTFTQHKVLTLSLLGLISVLLTPLAMAQSGDIPRTRDGKPDFSGTYDVSTLTPLQRPTRFGNRLIITNDEAFAIANSEFERKESNQQGSDPNRAAPPQGGDGSTGAAGNVGGYNTFWIDNGTDVVRINGEFRSSIIVDPLDGRYPPVTDEARNAI
;
A
#
# COMPACT_ATOMS: atom_id res chain seq x y z
N MET A 1 43.85 33.99 35.24
CA MET A 1 43.73 33.02 34.14
C MET A 1 43.57 33.82 32.85
N ASN A 2 44.44 33.64 31.84
CA ASN A 2 44.43 34.49 30.64
C ASN A 2 43.20 34.19 29.75
N THR A 3 42.57 35.22 29.19
CA THR A 3 41.36 35.14 28.34
C THR A 3 41.52 34.16 27.17
N PHE A 4 42.72 34.05 26.60
CA PHE A 4 43.08 33.06 25.58
C PHE A 4 42.87 31.60 26.00
N THR A 5 43.09 31.28 27.27
CA THR A 5 42.95 29.91 27.79
C THR A 5 41.47 29.58 28.04
N GLN A 6 40.67 30.56 28.47
CA GLN A 6 39.22 30.38 28.64
C GLN A 6 38.49 30.13 27.31
N HIS A 7 38.84 30.88 26.26
CA HIS A 7 38.21 30.68 24.94
C HIS A 7 38.50 29.28 24.39
N LYS A 8 39.72 28.77 24.54
CA LYS A 8 40.09 27.41 24.13
C LYS A 8 39.28 26.35 24.89
N VAL A 9 39.17 26.48 26.21
CA VAL A 9 38.38 25.55 27.05
C VAL A 9 36.90 25.59 26.65
N LEU A 10 36.31 26.77 26.44
CA LEU A 10 34.91 26.89 25.98
C LEU A 10 34.69 26.26 24.60
N THR A 11 35.59 26.46 23.64
CA THR A 11 35.47 25.82 22.32
C THR A 11 35.60 24.29 22.39
N LEU A 12 36.53 23.76 23.20
CA LEU A 12 36.66 22.30 23.36
C LEU A 12 35.44 21.69 24.06
N SER A 13 34.88 22.35 25.07
CA SER A 13 33.65 21.90 25.74
C SER A 13 32.44 21.93 24.81
N LEU A 14 32.33 22.95 23.94
CA LEU A 14 31.25 23.06 22.97
C LEU A 14 31.35 21.98 21.87
N LEU A 15 32.56 21.71 21.36
CA LEU A 15 32.82 20.63 20.41
C LEU A 15 32.53 19.24 21.02
N GLY A 16 32.88 19.03 22.28
CA GLY A 16 32.54 17.82 23.02
C GLY A 16 31.03 17.62 23.17
N LEU A 17 30.31 18.69 23.53
CA LEU A 17 28.85 18.67 23.68
C LEU A 17 28.14 18.40 22.35
N ILE A 18 28.60 19.01 21.25
CA ILE A 18 28.07 18.78 19.90
C ILE A 18 28.29 17.32 19.48
N SER A 19 29.47 16.75 19.75
CA SER A 19 29.77 15.34 19.45
C SER A 19 28.85 14.37 20.21
N VAL A 20 28.60 14.63 21.50
CA VAL A 20 27.68 13.83 22.34
C VAL A 20 26.21 13.97 21.90
N LEU A 21 25.82 15.12 21.34
CA LEU A 21 24.47 15.34 20.82
C LEU A 21 24.25 14.72 19.42
N LEU A 22 25.31 14.46 18.66
CA LEU A 22 25.24 13.90 17.30
C LEU A 22 25.35 12.36 17.25
N THR A 23 25.91 11.71 18.27
CA THR A 23 26.03 10.24 18.34
C THR A 23 24.70 9.47 18.30
N PRO A 24 23.57 9.92 18.89
CA PRO A 24 22.30 9.20 18.79
C PRO A 24 21.71 9.23 17.38
N LEU A 25 21.95 10.30 16.59
CA LEU A 25 21.47 10.42 15.21
C LEU A 25 22.14 9.39 14.28
N ALA A 26 23.41 9.06 14.53
CA ALA A 26 24.14 8.07 13.75
C ALA A 26 23.68 6.63 14.04
N MET A 27 23.27 6.33 15.27
CA MET A 27 22.78 4.99 15.66
C MET A 27 21.30 4.75 15.30
N ALA A 28 20.53 5.81 15.04
CA ALA A 28 19.13 5.71 14.63
C ALA A 28 18.93 5.23 13.18
N GLN A 29 19.99 5.19 12.36
CA GLN A 29 19.91 4.80 10.95
C GLN A 29 20.14 3.30 10.67
N SER A 30 20.49 2.51 11.68
CA SER A 30 20.78 1.08 11.52
C SER A 30 19.69 0.21 12.14
N GLY A 31 18.47 0.26 11.58
CA GLY A 31 17.46 -0.76 11.86
C GLY A 31 17.81 -2.03 11.09
N ASP A 32 18.49 -2.98 11.72
CA ASP A 32 18.88 -4.23 11.08
C ASP A 32 17.63 -5.10 10.78
N ILE A 33 17.51 -5.62 9.56
CA ILE A 33 16.38 -6.49 9.16
C ILE A 33 16.50 -7.80 9.95
N PRO A 34 15.41 -8.30 10.58
CA PRO A 34 15.41 -9.60 11.26
C PRO A 34 16.00 -10.69 10.36
N ARG A 35 16.81 -11.58 10.95
CA ARG A 35 17.51 -12.63 10.21
C ARG A 35 17.16 -14.01 10.76
N THR A 36 17.08 -15.00 9.87
CA THR A 36 17.01 -16.41 10.24
C THR A 36 18.33 -16.88 10.85
N ARG A 37 18.37 -18.10 11.41
CA ARG A 37 19.60 -18.71 11.96
C ARG A 37 20.75 -18.77 10.96
N ASP A 38 20.44 -18.87 9.67
CA ASP A 38 21.42 -18.93 8.57
C ASP A 38 21.74 -17.53 7.98
N GLY A 39 21.34 -16.45 8.67
CA GLY A 39 21.69 -15.07 8.32
C GLY A 39 20.90 -14.46 7.16
N LYS A 40 19.88 -15.15 6.62
CA LYS A 40 19.00 -14.61 5.56
C LYS A 40 17.95 -13.67 6.17
N PRO A 41 17.42 -12.68 5.42
CA PRO A 41 16.24 -11.94 5.88
C PRO A 41 15.12 -12.88 6.32
N ASP A 42 14.55 -12.63 7.48
CA ASP A 42 13.43 -13.38 8.00
C ASP A 42 12.12 -12.76 7.49
N PHE A 43 11.41 -13.50 6.63
CA PHE A 43 10.09 -13.16 6.11
C PHE A 43 8.98 -13.97 6.79
N SER A 44 9.25 -14.54 7.97
CA SER A 44 8.20 -15.18 8.76
C SER A 44 7.29 -14.14 9.41
N GLY A 45 6.02 -14.51 9.59
CA GLY A 45 5.01 -13.64 10.18
C GLY A 45 3.64 -13.83 9.54
N THR A 46 2.71 -12.99 9.94
CA THR A 46 1.38 -12.89 9.34
C THR A 46 1.32 -11.61 8.52
N TYR A 47 0.87 -11.72 7.28
CA TYR A 47 0.74 -10.60 6.36
C TYR A 47 -0.73 -10.42 6.01
N ASP A 48 -1.19 -9.17 6.08
CA ASP A 48 -2.46 -8.78 5.50
C ASP A 48 -2.23 -8.39 4.03
N VAL A 49 -3.03 -8.99 3.14
CA VAL A 49 -3.00 -8.74 1.69
C VAL A 49 -4.20 -7.94 1.21
N SER A 50 -5.08 -7.55 2.14
CA SER A 50 -6.24 -6.71 1.87
C SER A 50 -5.77 -5.32 1.43
N THR A 51 -6.27 -4.82 0.29
CA THR A 51 -5.87 -3.52 -0.23
C THR A 51 -6.86 -2.97 -1.23
N LEU A 52 -7.08 -1.64 -1.17
CA LEU A 52 -7.78 -0.89 -2.20
C LEU A 52 -6.85 -0.41 -3.33
N THR A 53 -5.54 -0.65 -3.22
CA THR A 53 -4.58 -0.34 -4.30
C THR A 53 -4.77 -1.34 -5.44
N PRO A 54 -5.18 -0.90 -6.63
CA PRO A 54 -5.43 -1.81 -7.74
C PRO A 54 -4.13 -2.38 -8.29
N LEU A 55 -4.21 -3.57 -8.88
CA LEU A 55 -3.04 -4.19 -9.51
C LEU A 55 -2.48 -3.33 -10.65
N GLN A 56 -3.36 -2.91 -11.57
CA GLN A 56 -3.03 -1.99 -12.66
C GLN A 56 -3.53 -0.59 -12.36
N ARG A 57 -2.79 0.43 -12.81
CA ARG A 57 -3.18 1.82 -12.62
C ARG A 57 -4.45 2.18 -13.38
N PRO A 58 -5.45 2.77 -12.70
CA PRO A 58 -6.60 3.37 -13.35
C PRO A 58 -6.14 4.40 -14.39
N THR A 59 -6.70 4.34 -15.59
CA THR A 59 -6.33 5.23 -16.72
C THR A 59 -6.42 6.70 -16.38
N ARG A 60 -7.34 7.09 -15.49
CA ARG A 60 -7.49 8.46 -14.97
C ARG A 60 -6.24 9.03 -14.31
N PHE A 61 -5.34 8.19 -13.81
CA PHE A 61 -4.08 8.63 -13.20
C PHE A 61 -2.91 8.68 -14.20
N GLY A 62 -3.06 8.13 -15.41
CA GLY A 62 -1.99 8.10 -16.43
C GLY A 62 -0.68 7.55 -15.86
N ASN A 63 0.39 8.36 -15.91
CA ASN A 63 1.71 8.00 -15.40
C ASN A 63 1.95 8.37 -13.92
N ARG A 64 0.92 8.84 -13.20
CA ARG A 64 1.06 9.29 -11.81
C ARG A 64 1.09 8.09 -10.86
N LEU A 65 2.27 7.76 -10.36
CA LEU A 65 2.47 6.73 -9.33
C LEU A 65 1.86 7.11 -7.97
N ILE A 66 1.85 8.40 -7.64
CA ILE A 66 1.42 8.93 -6.35
C ILE A 66 0.08 9.66 -6.50
N ILE A 67 -0.85 9.37 -5.61
CA ILE A 67 -2.14 10.07 -5.49
C ILE A 67 -2.17 10.94 -4.24
N THR A 68 -3.03 11.96 -4.26
CA THR A 68 -3.22 12.84 -3.11
C THR A 68 -3.95 12.13 -1.98
N ASN A 69 -3.90 12.71 -0.77
CA ASN A 69 -4.69 12.21 0.36
C ASN A 69 -6.19 12.25 0.04
N ASP A 70 -6.67 13.31 -0.63
CA ASP A 70 -8.09 13.45 -0.99
C ASP A 70 -8.52 12.38 -2.01
N GLU A 71 -7.67 12.07 -2.99
CA GLU A 71 -7.92 11.00 -3.96
C GLU A 71 -7.95 9.62 -3.27
N ALA A 72 -7.02 9.36 -2.33
CA ALA A 72 -7.00 8.13 -1.55
C ALA A 72 -8.22 8.00 -0.64
N PHE A 73 -8.62 9.09 0.02
CA PHE A 73 -9.83 9.14 0.86
C PHE A 73 -11.09 8.92 0.02
N ALA A 74 -11.19 9.52 -1.17
CA ALA A 74 -12.31 9.29 -2.07
C ALA A 74 -12.44 7.81 -2.47
N ILE A 75 -11.32 7.11 -2.69
CA ILE A 75 -11.31 5.66 -2.95
C ILE A 75 -11.83 4.89 -1.74
N ALA A 76 -11.28 5.16 -0.54
CA ALA A 76 -11.71 4.50 0.69
C ALA A 76 -13.20 4.72 0.99
N ASN A 77 -13.69 5.96 0.84
CA ASN A 77 -15.10 6.29 1.07
C ASN A 77 -16.02 5.60 0.05
N SER A 78 -15.64 5.57 -1.23
CA SER A 78 -16.42 4.85 -2.25
C SER A 78 -16.53 3.35 -1.94
N GLU A 79 -15.47 2.74 -1.43
CA GLU A 79 -15.46 1.33 -1.05
C GLU A 79 -16.27 1.06 0.22
N PHE A 80 -16.24 1.99 1.18
CA PHE A 80 -17.11 1.96 2.35
C PHE A 80 -18.59 2.02 1.95
N GLU A 81 -19.01 3.00 1.15
CA GLU A 81 -20.39 3.13 0.66
C GLU A 81 -20.84 1.88 -0.12
N ARG A 82 -19.95 1.33 -0.94
CA ARG A 82 -20.21 0.08 -1.68
C ARG A 82 -20.40 -1.10 -0.72
N LYS A 83 -19.56 -1.23 0.31
CA LYS A 83 -19.70 -2.28 1.34
C LYS A 83 -21.00 -2.13 2.12
N GLU A 84 -21.39 -0.92 2.50
CA GLU A 84 -22.65 -0.68 3.21
C GLU A 84 -23.86 -1.03 2.35
N SER A 85 -23.88 -0.61 1.08
CA SER A 85 -24.96 -0.97 0.15
C SER A 85 -25.07 -2.49 -0.05
N ASN A 86 -23.94 -3.20 -0.13
CA ASN A 86 -23.92 -4.66 -0.34
C ASN A 86 -24.23 -5.47 0.92
N GLN A 87 -24.26 -4.84 2.10
CA GLN A 87 -24.61 -5.50 3.36
C GLN A 87 -26.11 -5.39 3.71
N GLN A 88 -26.89 -4.67 2.91
CA GLN A 88 -28.34 -4.60 3.10
C GLN A 88 -28.98 -5.98 2.96
N GLY A 89 -30.03 -6.22 3.73
CA GLY A 89 -30.77 -7.48 3.68
C GLY A 89 -31.32 -7.73 2.28
N SER A 90 -31.08 -8.93 1.76
CA SER A 90 -31.69 -9.37 0.50
C SER A 90 -33.21 -9.46 0.66
N ASP A 91 -33.95 -9.14 -0.41
CA ASP A 91 -35.41 -9.37 -0.47
C ASP A 91 -35.68 -10.89 -0.34
N PRO A 92 -36.41 -11.34 0.71
CA PRO A 92 -36.73 -12.75 0.90
C PRO A 92 -37.63 -13.33 -0.19
N ASN A 93 -38.31 -12.48 -0.97
CA ASN A 93 -39.20 -12.88 -2.06
C ASN A 93 -38.56 -12.73 -3.44
N ARG A 94 -37.24 -12.45 -3.53
CA ARG A 94 -36.55 -12.30 -4.82
C ARG A 94 -36.67 -13.58 -5.64
N ALA A 95 -36.95 -13.44 -6.93
CA ALA A 95 -36.89 -14.55 -7.87
C ALA A 95 -35.45 -15.05 -8.03
N ALA A 96 -35.31 -16.30 -8.48
CA ALA A 96 -34.01 -16.83 -8.85
C ALA A 96 -33.39 -15.98 -9.99
N PRO A 97 -32.06 -15.80 -10.01
CA PRO A 97 -31.38 -15.17 -11.14
C PRO A 97 -31.70 -15.91 -12.45
N PRO A 98 -31.69 -15.21 -13.60
CA PRO A 98 -31.86 -15.87 -14.90
C PRO A 98 -30.75 -16.90 -15.15
N GLN A 99 -31.01 -17.86 -16.04
CA GLN A 99 -30.01 -18.84 -16.43
C GLN A 99 -28.77 -18.13 -17.01
N GLY A 100 -27.60 -18.42 -16.45
CA GLY A 100 -26.34 -17.74 -16.81
C GLY A 100 -26.03 -16.50 -15.97
N GLY A 101 -26.91 -16.12 -15.04
CA GLY A 101 -26.70 -15.02 -14.12
C GLY A 101 -27.27 -13.67 -14.59
N ASP A 102 -27.30 -12.69 -13.68
CA ASP A 102 -27.85 -11.35 -13.91
C ASP A 102 -26.86 -10.39 -14.61
N GLY A 103 -25.67 -10.89 -14.98
CA GLY A 103 -24.60 -10.10 -15.58
C GLY A 103 -23.79 -9.29 -14.57
N SER A 104 -23.98 -9.51 -13.26
CA SER A 104 -23.17 -8.88 -12.23
C SER A 104 -21.70 -9.29 -12.34
N THR A 105 -20.83 -8.28 -12.37
CA THR A 105 -19.37 -8.48 -12.33
C THR A 105 -18.92 -8.79 -10.90
N GLY A 106 -18.04 -9.78 -10.72
CA GLY A 106 -17.43 -10.06 -9.41
C GLY A 106 -17.13 -11.54 -9.18
N ALA A 107 -16.68 -11.87 -7.97
CA ALA A 107 -16.26 -13.22 -7.59
C ALA A 107 -17.38 -14.29 -7.70
N ALA A 108 -18.64 -13.86 -7.78
CA ALA A 108 -19.80 -14.73 -7.90
C ALA A 108 -20.18 -15.11 -9.34
N GLY A 109 -19.36 -14.79 -10.36
CA GLY A 109 -19.51 -15.34 -11.71
C GLY A 109 -20.91 -15.19 -12.33
N ASN A 110 -21.43 -13.96 -12.37
CA ASN A 110 -22.77 -13.58 -12.86
C ASN A 110 -23.97 -14.10 -12.05
N VAL A 111 -23.85 -15.13 -11.21
CA VAL A 111 -24.99 -15.60 -10.40
C VAL A 111 -25.27 -14.71 -9.17
N GLY A 112 -24.37 -13.76 -8.90
CA GLY A 112 -24.45 -12.80 -7.80
C GLY A 112 -24.10 -13.40 -6.44
N GLY A 113 -23.75 -12.54 -5.49
CA GLY A 113 -23.60 -12.88 -4.06
C GLY A 113 -24.74 -12.26 -3.26
N TYR A 114 -25.15 -12.86 -2.14
CA TYR A 114 -26.18 -12.28 -1.28
C TYR A 114 -25.69 -11.06 -0.48
N ASN A 115 -24.38 -10.99 -0.22
CA ASN A 115 -23.68 -9.82 0.34
C ASN A 115 -22.16 -9.92 0.14
N THR A 116 -21.41 -8.93 0.63
CA THR A 116 -19.94 -8.89 0.60
C THR A 116 -19.28 -9.12 1.98
N PHE A 117 -20.01 -9.67 2.95
CA PHE A 117 -19.53 -9.81 4.34
C PHE A 117 -18.26 -10.67 4.45
N TRP A 118 -18.15 -11.70 3.62
CA TRP A 118 -17.00 -12.62 3.61
C TRP A 118 -15.82 -12.18 2.74
N ILE A 119 -15.92 -11.00 2.12
CA ILE A 119 -14.90 -10.49 1.19
C ILE A 119 -14.19 -9.30 1.82
N ASP A 120 -12.95 -9.52 2.24
CA ASP A 120 -12.11 -8.45 2.74
C ASP A 120 -11.22 -7.84 1.64
N ASN A 121 -11.65 -6.69 1.14
CA ASN A 121 -10.85 -5.88 0.21
C ASN A 121 -9.93 -4.89 0.95
N GLY A 122 -9.97 -4.85 2.29
CA GLY A 122 -9.32 -3.82 3.10
C GLY A 122 -10.13 -2.53 3.15
N THR A 123 -9.53 -1.49 3.72
CA THR A 123 -10.13 -0.15 3.90
C THR A 123 -9.32 0.96 3.28
N ASP A 124 -8.07 0.68 2.88
CA ASP A 124 -7.09 1.72 2.56
C ASP A 124 -6.31 1.42 1.29
N VAL A 125 -5.88 2.50 0.65
CA VAL A 125 -4.85 2.48 -0.39
C VAL A 125 -3.48 2.38 0.30
N VAL A 126 -2.61 1.49 -0.18
CA VAL A 126 -1.28 1.26 0.38
C VAL A 126 -0.44 2.54 0.34
N ARG A 127 0.24 2.80 1.47
CA ARG A 127 1.27 3.83 1.60
C ARG A 127 2.65 3.20 1.61
N ILE A 128 3.56 3.74 0.80
CA ILE A 128 4.98 3.36 0.83
C ILE A 128 5.77 4.65 0.99
N ASN A 129 6.60 4.73 2.04
CA ASN A 129 7.36 5.93 2.39
C ASN A 129 6.47 7.18 2.60
N GLY A 130 5.28 6.99 3.16
CA GLY A 130 4.32 8.05 3.43
C GLY A 130 3.43 8.46 2.25
N GLU A 131 3.67 7.92 1.05
CA GLU A 131 2.95 8.26 -0.19
C GLU A 131 1.94 7.19 -0.58
N PHE A 132 0.72 7.60 -0.95
CA PHE A 132 -0.31 6.68 -1.47
C PHE A 132 0.00 6.26 -2.91
N ARG A 133 -0.08 4.95 -3.19
CA ARG A 133 0.21 4.38 -4.52
C ARG A 133 -1.07 4.23 -5.35
N SER A 134 -1.02 4.69 -6.60
CA SER A 134 -2.13 4.52 -7.56
C SER A 134 -2.28 3.10 -8.11
N SER A 135 -1.25 2.25 -7.95
CA SER A 135 -1.24 0.85 -8.41
C SER A 135 -0.13 0.02 -7.75
N ILE A 136 -0.26 -1.31 -7.81
CA ILE A 136 0.80 -2.26 -7.44
C ILE A 136 1.88 -2.32 -8.52
N ILE A 137 1.50 -2.38 -9.80
CA ILE A 137 2.45 -2.34 -10.92
C ILE A 137 2.98 -0.91 -11.04
N VAL A 138 4.31 -0.77 -11.01
CA VAL A 138 5.00 0.53 -11.11
C VAL A 138 5.78 0.71 -12.41
N ASP A 139 6.11 -0.40 -13.08
CA ASP A 139 6.81 -0.46 -14.36
C ASP A 139 6.06 -1.42 -15.28
N PRO A 140 5.64 -1.04 -16.51
CA PRO A 140 5.85 0.25 -17.19
C PRO A 140 5.29 1.48 -16.46
N LEU A 141 5.73 2.68 -16.87
CA LEU A 141 5.40 3.96 -16.19
C LEU A 141 3.89 4.22 -16.08
N ASP A 142 3.07 3.66 -16.96
CA ASP A 142 1.61 3.73 -16.89
C ASP A 142 1.00 2.75 -15.87
N GLY A 143 1.80 1.88 -15.27
CA GLY A 143 1.42 0.97 -14.19
C GLY A 143 0.46 -0.11 -14.66
N ARG A 144 0.48 -0.45 -15.95
CA ARG A 144 -0.36 -1.49 -16.54
C ARG A 144 0.48 -2.71 -16.89
N TYR A 145 -0.18 -3.82 -17.24
CA TYR A 145 0.56 -4.99 -17.71
C TYR A 145 1.42 -4.62 -18.92
N PRO A 146 2.67 -5.12 -18.98
CA PRO A 146 3.45 -5.02 -20.21
C PRO A 146 2.70 -5.73 -21.36
N PRO A 147 2.94 -5.32 -22.61
CA PRO A 147 2.40 -6.03 -23.77
C PRO A 147 2.76 -7.51 -23.69
N VAL A 148 1.79 -8.38 -23.98
CA VAL A 148 2.06 -9.82 -24.11
C VAL A 148 3.07 -10.05 -25.24
N THR A 149 4.06 -10.91 -25.00
CA THR A 149 5.07 -11.23 -26.01
C THR A 149 4.43 -11.97 -27.18
N ASP A 150 5.09 -11.95 -28.34
CA ASP A 150 4.58 -12.66 -29.52
C ASP A 150 4.53 -14.18 -29.28
N GLU A 151 5.48 -14.73 -28.51
CA GLU A 151 5.45 -16.15 -28.11
C GLU A 151 4.20 -16.48 -27.29
N ALA A 152 3.85 -15.64 -26.30
CA ALA A 152 2.67 -15.84 -25.47
C ALA A 152 1.37 -15.72 -26.27
N ARG A 153 1.33 -14.80 -27.26
CA ARG A 153 0.17 -14.62 -28.13
C ARG A 153 -0.06 -15.82 -29.05
N ASN A 154 1.01 -16.46 -29.52
CA ASN A 154 0.95 -17.59 -30.46
C ASN A 154 0.73 -18.95 -29.77
N ALA A 155 0.70 -19.00 -28.44
CA ALA A 155 0.49 -20.23 -27.64
C ALA A 155 -0.98 -20.50 -27.28
N ILE A 156 -1.90 -19.63 -27.71
CA ILE A 156 -3.35 -19.67 -27.44
C ILE A 156 -4.09 -20.05 -28.73
#